data_AF-A0A7L3CZ48-F1
#
_entry.id   AF-A0A7L3CZ48-F1
#
_cell.length_a   1.000
_cell.length_b   1.000
_cell.length_c   1.000
_cell.angle_alpha   90.00
_cell.angle_beta   90.00
_cell.angle_gamma   90.00
#
_symmetry.space_group_name_H-M   'P 1'
#
loop_
_entity.id
_entity.type
_entity.pdbx_description
1 polymer ?
#
loop_
_entity_poly.entity_id
_entity_poly.type
_entity_poly.pdbx_seq_one_letter_code
_entity_poly.pdbx_strand_id
1 'polypeptide(L)'
;REVDIVWTLKPGAATEGSADQPFVCSRFIVAIGRNAAAFVSSYILDSVCWEVVGVVKLWNEWCRTSSTINVIPTDSFCLFYRLISDPTVLLCQCSCYVAEDQQFQWLEKVFGRMRKEGLQVTILSTCPVADYKTQESTLTLPSPFLKALKTKEFKEQVCCPLLEQPNIVRDLPAAVLSYCQVWQIPAVLYQCYTDVIKLDTVTVEAFKPLLSSKTLKSLVKDVSESTKILKKLLTTNETHSNIYI
;
A
#
# COMPACT_ATOMS: atom_id res chain seq x y z
N ARG A 1 -14.55 17.16 5.45
CA ARG A 1 -13.14 17.12 4.97
C ARG A 1 -13.14 16.22 3.74
N GLU A 2 -12.77 16.72 2.57
CA GLU A 2 -13.01 16.01 1.30
C GLU A 2 -11.75 15.33 0.76
N VAL A 3 -11.88 14.09 0.27
CA VAL A 3 -10.83 13.35 -0.43
C VAL A 3 -11.01 13.54 -1.93
N ASP A 4 -10.05 14.15 -2.63
CA ASP A 4 -10.15 14.32 -4.08
C ASP A 4 -9.38 13.23 -4.82
N ILE A 5 -10.02 12.56 -5.77
CA ILE A 5 -9.37 11.56 -6.63
C ILE A 5 -9.38 12.03 -8.07
N VAL A 6 -8.20 12.01 -8.70
CA VAL A 6 -8.05 12.32 -10.11
C VAL A 6 -7.53 11.08 -10.80
N TRP A 7 -8.36 10.47 -11.65
CA TRP A 7 -7.97 9.35 -12.51
C TRP A 7 -7.64 9.87 -13.91
N THR A 8 -6.52 9.44 -14.47
CA THR A 8 -6.13 9.71 -15.86
C THR A 8 -6.48 8.58 -16.82
N LEU A 9 -7.16 7.53 -16.31
CA LEU A 9 -7.64 6.41 -17.11
C LEU A 9 -8.70 6.88 -18.11
N LYS A 10 -8.40 6.73 -19.40
CA LYS A 10 -9.43 6.83 -20.44
C LYS A 10 -10.40 5.66 -20.25
N PRO A 11 -11.72 5.90 -20.13
CA PRO A 11 -12.71 4.84 -20.26
C PRO A 11 -12.45 4.13 -21.60
N GLY A 12 -12.39 2.81 -21.61
CA GLY A 12 -12.20 2.04 -22.84
C GLY A 12 -13.20 2.49 -23.91
N ALA A 13 -12.75 2.58 -25.17
CA ALA A 13 -13.50 3.11 -26.30
C ALA A 13 -14.97 2.63 -26.36
N ALA A 14 -15.86 3.42 -25.77
CA ALA A 14 -17.30 3.30 -25.91
C ALA A 14 -17.89 4.70 -25.66
N THR A 15 -18.25 5.35 -26.77
CA THR A 15 -19.27 6.40 -26.95
C THR A 15 -19.40 7.47 -25.86
N GLU A 16 -19.25 8.73 -26.28
CA GLU A 16 -19.54 9.95 -25.55
C GLU A 16 -20.79 9.81 -24.66
N GLY A 17 -20.58 9.66 -23.34
CA GLY A 17 -21.63 9.43 -22.35
C GLY A 17 -21.25 8.64 -21.09
N SER A 18 -20.07 8.01 -21.00
CA SER A 18 -19.76 7.00 -19.97
C SER A 18 -18.54 7.29 -19.06
N ALA A 19 -18.36 8.53 -18.60
CA ALA A 19 -17.21 8.90 -17.73
C ALA A 19 -17.15 8.18 -16.35
N ASP A 20 -18.17 7.37 -16.02
CA ASP A 20 -18.39 6.81 -14.68
C ASP A 20 -18.49 5.27 -14.62
N GLN A 21 -18.17 4.56 -15.70
CA GLN A 21 -18.13 3.09 -15.61
C GLN A 21 -16.90 2.61 -14.84
N PRO A 22 -17.07 1.65 -13.90
CA PRO A 22 -15.95 1.06 -13.18
C PRO A 22 -15.08 0.26 -14.14
N PHE A 23 -13.76 0.42 -14.05
CA PHE A 23 -12.80 -0.31 -14.86
C PHE A 23 -12.55 -1.71 -14.28
N VAL A 24 -12.13 -2.63 -15.15
CA VAL A 24 -11.81 -4.01 -14.75
C VAL A 24 -10.48 -4.04 -14.02
N CYS A 25 -10.46 -4.60 -12.81
CA CYS A 25 -9.25 -4.80 -12.02
C CYS A 25 -9.24 -6.22 -11.45
N SER A 26 -8.21 -7.00 -11.77
CA SER A 26 -8.04 -8.37 -11.28
C SER A 26 -7.23 -8.40 -9.99
N ARG A 27 -6.23 -7.52 -9.88
CA ARG A 27 -5.34 -7.44 -8.71
C ARG A 27 -5.13 -5.99 -8.32
N PHE A 28 -5.40 -5.68 -7.07
CA PHE A 28 -5.13 -4.38 -6.48
C PHE A 28 -4.20 -4.50 -5.28
N ILE A 29 -3.02 -3.90 -5.38
CA ILE A 29 -2.00 -3.91 -4.33
C ILE A 29 -1.98 -2.54 -3.66
N VAL A 30 -2.16 -2.50 -2.34
CA VAL A 30 -2.18 -1.25 -1.57
C VAL A 30 -1.02 -1.27 -0.57
N ALA A 31 -0.02 -0.44 -0.81
CA ALA A 31 1.10 -0.24 0.10
C ALA A 31 0.86 0.99 0.97
N ILE A 32 0.66 0.78 2.26
CA ILE A 32 0.30 1.81 3.24
C ILE A 32 1.48 2.04 4.20
N GLY A 33 1.95 3.28 4.25
CA GLY A 33 3.10 3.69 5.04
C GLY A 33 4.42 3.62 4.26
N ARG A 34 5.43 4.32 4.77
CA ARG A 34 6.71 4.57 4.08
C ARG A 34 7.49 3.29 3.75
N ASN A 35 7.59 2.35 4.70
CA ASN A 35 8.29 1.09 4.51
C ASN A 35 7.62 0.20 3.45
N ALA A 36 6.29 0.05 3.50
CA ALA A 36 5.54 -0.70 2.48
C ALA A 36 5.64 -0.04 1.09
N ALA A 37 5.55 1.30 1.03
CA ALA A 37 5.70 2.04 -0.20
C ALA A 37 7.13 1.89 -0.79
N ALA A 38 8.16 1.95 0.04
CA ALA A 38 9.56 1.75 -0.37
C ALA A 38 9.82 0.32 -0.86
N PHE A 39 9.23 -0.70 -0.22
CA PHE A 39 9.27 -2.08 -0.69
C PHE A 39 8.72 -2.18 -2.12
N VAL A 40 7.51 -1.67 -2.32
CA VAL A 40 6.88 -1.69 -3.64
C VAL A 40 7.66 -0.86 -4.66
N SER A 41 8.18 0.30 -4.26
CA SER A 41 8.96 1.16 -5.15
C SER A 41 10.23 0.48 -5.66
N SER A 42 10.95 -0.22 -4.77
CA SER A 42 12.24 -0.84 -5.08
C SER A 42 12.12 -2.21 -5.74
N TYR A 43 11.17 -3.05 -5.31
CA TYR A 43 11.05 -4.43 -5.78
C TYR A 43 10.01 -4.63 -6.89
N ILE A 44 9.01 -3.75 -7.02
CA ILE A 44 7.88 -3.94 -7.95
C ILE A 44 7.86 -2.87 -9.05
N LEU A 45 7.86 -1.59 -8.68
CA LEU A 45 7.74 -0.49 -9.64
C LEU A 45 8.96 -0.37 -10.55
N ASP A 46 10.15 -0.65 -10.02
CA ASP A 46 11.37 -0.64 -10.82
C ASP A 46 11.53 -1.91 -11.68
N SER A 47 10.93 -3.03 -11.23
CA SER A 47 11.02 -4.32 -11.94
C SER A 47 10.28 -4.31 -13.28
N VAL A 48 9.13 -3.66 -13.39
CA VAL A 48 8.25 -3.74 -14.57
C VAL A 48 7.82 -2.34 -15.02
N CYS A 49 7.31 -2.20 -16.24
CA CYS A 49 6.85 -0.91 -16.74
C CYS A 49 5.46 -0.60 -16.19
N TRP A 50 5.39 0.45 -15.35
CA TRP A 50 4.17 0.99 -14.78
C TRP A 50 3.91 2.40 -15.30
N GLU A 51 2.64 2.77 -15.42
CA GLU A 51 2.23 4.15 -15.71
C GLU A 51 1.41 4.71 -14.55
N VAL A 52 1.53 6.01 -14.28
CA VAL A 52 0.73 6.69 -13.25
C VAL A 52 -0.66 6.96 -13.81
N VAL A 53 -1.67 6.38 -13.17
CA VAL A 53 -3.07 6.42 -13.64
C VAL A 53 -4.01 7.18 -12.71
N GLY A 54 -3.52 7.58 -11.54
CA GLY A 54 -4.33 8.38 -10.64
C GLY A 54 -3.57 8.90 -9.45
N VAL A 55 -4.17 9.94 -8.84
CA VAL A 55 -3.67 10.57 -7.63
C VAL A 55 -4.86 10.82 -6.71
N VAL A 56 -4.74 10.40 -5.45
CA VAL A 56 -5.63 10.85 -4.38
C VAL A 56 -4.95 11.99 -3.64
N LYS A 57 -5.63 13.11 -3.53
CA LYS A 57 -5.27 14.23 -2.65
C LYS A 57 -6.14 14.14 -1.40
N LEU A 58 -5.50 13.97 -0.26
CA LEU A 58 -6.21 13.98 1.02
C LEU A 58 -6.36 15.42 1.48
N TRP A 59 -7.49 15.72 2.12
CA TRP A 59 -7.57 16.96 2.87
C TRP A 59 -6.68 16.83 4.11
N ASN A 60 -5.71 17.73 4.22
CA ASN A 60 -4.93 17.91 5.44
C ASN A 60 -4.77 19.42 5.69
N GLU A 61 -4.53 19.79 6.94
CA GLU A 61 -4.39 21.20 7.32
C GLU A 61 -3.11 21.82 6.71
N TRP A 62 -2.13 20.98 6.33
CA TRP A 62 -0.83 21.37 5.75
C TRP A 62 -0.88 21.73 4.25
N CYS A 63 -1.81 21.17 3.48
CA CYS A 63 -1.92 21.37 2.03
C CYS A 63 -2.47 22.76 1.66
N ARG A 64 -2.99 23.52 2.63
CA ARG A 64 -3.45 24.89 2.41
C ARG A 64 -2.31 25.89 2.20
N THR A 65 -1.09 25.59 2.65
CA THR A 65 0.04 26.54 2.65
C THR A 65 1.10 26.25 1.58
N SER A 66 1.07 25.09 0.92
CA SER A 66 2.11 24.68 -0.05
C SER A 66 1.80 24.98 -1.52
N SER A 67 0.76 25.74 -1.85
CA SER A 67 0.46 26.13 -3.24
C SER A 67 1.49 27.07 -3.89
N THR A 68 2.55 27.46 -3.17
CA THR A 68 3.57 28.44 -3.60
C THR A 68 4.99 27.88 -3.77
N ILE A 69 5.25 26.60 -3.49
CA ILE A 69 6.60 26.03 -3.61
C ILE A 69 6.53 24.73 -4.44
N ASN A 70 7.26 24.70 -5.57
CA ASN A 70 7.37 23.58 -6.52
C ASN A 70 8.03 22.30 -5.97
N VAL A 71 7.97 22.08 -4.65
CA VAL A 71 8.42 20.86 -3.98
C VAL A 71 7.19 20.20 -3.39
N ILE A 72 6.58 19.30 -4.17
CA ILE A 72 5.42 18.51 -3.79
C ILE A 72 5.83 17.63 -2.61
N PRO A 73 5.31 17.81 -1.38
CA PRO A 73 5.63 16.91 -0.28
C PRO A 73 4.93 15.57 -0.57
N THR A 74 5.70 14.53 -0.86
CA THR A 74 5.26 13.14 -1.07
C THR A 74 4.37 12.57 0.05
N ASP A 75 4.25 13.31 1.16
CA ASP A 75 3.51 12.97 2.38
C ASP A 75 2.01 13.33 2.36
N SER A 76 1.44 13.79 1.23
CA SER A 76 0.04 14.23 1.18
C SER A 76 -0.83 13.62 0.08
N PHE A 77 -0.28 12.66 -0.67
CA PHE A 77 -0.97 12.04 -1.80
C PHE A 77 -0.87 10.52 -1.76
N CYS A 78 -1.85 9.84 -2.35
CA CYS A 78 -1.70 8.45 -2.76
C CYS A 78 -1.52 8.39 -4.27
N LEU A 79 -0.55 7.63 -4.75
CA LEU A 79 -0.29 7.46 -6.18
C LEU A 79 -0.78 6.10 -6.64
N PHE A 80 -1.47 6.09 -7.78
CA PHE A 80 -1.97 4.89 -8.43
C PHE A 80 -1.18 4.61 -9.69
N TYR A 81 -0.71 3.37 -9.80
CA TYR A 81 0.06 2.86 -10.92
C TYR A 81 -0.71 1.72 -11.58
N ARG A 82 -0.68 1.69 -12.91
CA ARG A 82 -1.20 0.58 -13.71
C ARG A 82 -0.06 -0.11 -14.40
N LEU A 83 -0.10 -1.44 -14.40
CA LEU A 83 0.88 -2.24 -15.11
C LEU A 83 0.60 -2.17 -16.62
N ILE A 84 1.63 -1.83 -17.41
CA ILE A 84 1.46 -1.64 -18.87
C ILE A 84 1.19 -2.97 -19.58
N SER A 85 1.84 -4.05 -19.15
CA SER A 85 1.70 -5.38 -19.75
C SER A 85 0.35 -6.06 -19.43
N ASP A 86 -0.26 -5.71 -18.29
CA ASP A 86 -1.56 -6.22 -17.85
C ASP A 86 -2.34 -5.07 -17.18
N PRO A 87 -3.17 -4.35 -17.96
CA PRO A 87 -3.92 -3.19 -17.48
C PRO A 87 -4.93 -3.48 -16.36
N THR A 88 -5.15 -4.75 -16.00
CA THR A 88 -6.04 -5.15 -14.91
C THR A 88 -5.35 -5.14 -13.54
N VAL A 89 -4.03 -4.95 -13.49
CA VAL A 89 -3.26 -4.87 -12.25
C VAL A 89 -3.02 -3.42 -11.87
N LEU A 90 -3.45 -3.08 -10.66
CA LEU A 90 -3.25 -1.76 -10.07
C LEU A 90 -2.43 -1.83 -8.80
N LEU A 91 -1.71 -0.76 -8.56
CA LEU A 91 -0.90 -0.56 -7.38
C LEU A 91 -1.14 0.83 -6.80
N CYS A 92 -1.41 0.92 -5.51
CA CYS A 92 -1.53 2.17 -4.78
C CYS A 92 -0.38 2.30 -3.78
N GLN A 93 0.39 3.39 -3.87
CA GLN A 93 1.31 3.82 -2.83
C GLN A 93 0.65 4.90 -1.99
N CYS A 94 0.37 4.59 -0.73
CA CYS A 94 -0.18 5.51 0.25
C CYS A 94 0.88 5.79 1.33
N SER A 95 1.76 6.75 1.07
CA SER A 95 2.79 7.18 2.04
C SER A 95 2.27 8.17 3.08
N CYS A 96 1.07 8.71 2.86
CA CYS A 96 0.40 9.68 3.72
C CYS A 96 -0.52 9.00 4.75
N TYR A 97 -0.82 9.73 5.82
CA TYR A 97 -1.82 9.34 6.81
C TYR A 97 -3.23 9.71 6.32
N VAL A 98 -4.13 8.72 6.23
CA VAL A 98 -5.55 8.93 5.95
C VAL A 98 -6.31 8.97 7.27
N ALA A 99 -6.82 10.14 7.62
CA ALA A 99 -7.58 10.33 8.86
C ALA A 99 -8.85 9.46 8.89
N GLU A 100 -9.28 9.02 10.08
CA GLU A 100 -10.41 8.11 10.26
C GLU A 100 -11.69 8.59 9.57
N ASP A 101 -11.97 9.90 9.61
CA ASP A 101 -13.13 10.53 8.99
C ASP A 101 -13.06 10.58 7.45
N GLN A 102 -11.90 10.32 6.86
CA GLN A 102 -11.65 10.29 5.43
C GLN A 102 -11.56 8.87 4.86
N GLN A 103 -11.33 7.86 5.70
CA GLN A 103 -11.09 6.48 5.25
C GLN A 103 -12.29 5.93 4.47
N PHE A 104 -13.51 6.18 4.92
CA PHE A 104 -14.72 5.76 4.19
C PHE A 104 -14.81 6.39 2.80
N GLN A 105 -14.61 7.72 2.71
CA GLN A 105 -14.65 8.43 1.43
C GLN A 105 -13.53 7.97 0.49
N TRP A 106 -12.33 7.70 1.03
CA TRP A 106 -11.22 7.13 0.28
C TRP A 106 -11.61 5.78 -0.33
N LEU A 107 -12.20 4.89 0.48
CA LEU A 107 -12.63 3.56 0.02
C LEU A 107 -13.68 3.66 -1.07
N GLU A 108 -14.72 4.48 -0.87
CA GLU A 108 -15.77 4.66 -1.88
C GLU A 108 -15.22 5.21 -3.19
N LYS A 109 -14.37 6.24 -3.15
CA LYS A 109 -13.81 6.85 -4.36
C LYS A 109 -12.81 5.93 -5.08
N VAL A 110 -12.06 5.10 -4.35
CA VAL A 110 -11.10 4.16 -4.93
C VAL A 110 -11.78 2.90 -5.45
N PHE A 111 -12.51 2.18 -4.59
CA PHE A 111 -13.17 0.92 -4.96
C PHE A 111 -14.40 1.14 -5.83
N GLY A 112 -15.07 2.30 -5.76
CA GLY A 112 -16.21 2.64 -6.61
C GLY A 112 -15.84 2.72 -8.10
N ARG A 113 -14.55 2.91 -8.42
CA ARG A 113 -14.05 2.92 -9.79
C ARG A 113 -13.59 1.55 -10.27
N MET A 114 -13.59 0.54 -9.41
CA MET A 114 -13.15 -0.83 -9.73
C MET A 114 -14.35 -1.77 -9.79
N ARG A 115 -14.36 -2.62 -10.82
CA ARG A 115 -15.27 -3.76 -10.86
C ARG A 115 -14.87 -4.76 -9.76
N LYS A 116 -15.84 -5.26 -9.00
CA LYS A 116 -15.58 -6.16 -7.85
C LYS A 116 -15.44 -7.62 -8.29
N GLU A 117 -16.06 -8.00 -9.40
CA GLU A 117 -16.00 -9.37 -9.92
C GLU A 117 -14.58 -9.73 -10.36
N GLY A 118 -13.99 -10.75 -9.71
CA GLY A 118 -12.64 -11.22 -10.01
C GLY A 118 -11.52 -10.36 -9.40
N LEU A 119 -11.85 -9.35 -8.60
CA LEU A 119 -10.87 -8.51 -7.91
C LEU A 119 -10.26 -9.26 -6.72
N GLN A 120 -8.94 -9.25 -6.62
CA GLN A 120 -8.18 -9.67 -5.43
C GLN A 120 -7.38 -8.50 -4.88
N VAL A 121 -7.41 -8.30 -3.56
CA VAL A 121 -6.72 -7.18 -2.91
C VAL A 121 -5.59 -7.66 -2.02
N THR A 122 -4.41 -7.04 -2.13
CA THR A 122 -3.27 -7.30 -1.25
C THR A 122 -2.85 -6.01 -0.57
N ILE A 123 -2.84 -5.99 0.75
CA ILE A 123 -2.56 -4.82 1.56
C ILE A 123 -1.22 -5.04 2.26
N LEU A 124 -0.31 -4.08 2.16
CA LEU A 124 0.99 -4.09 2.82
C LEU A 124 1.03 -2.93 3.80
N SER A 125 1.35 -3.18 5.06
CA SER A 125 1.44 -2.12 6.06
C SER A 125 2.49 -2.42 7.12
N THR A 126 2.96 -1.39 7.80
CA THR A 126 3.84 -1.49 8.98
C THR A 126 3.15 -0.98 10.23
N CYS A 127 3.44 -1.60 11.37
CA CYS A 127 2.90 -1.26 12.68
C CYS A 127 4.03 -1.33 13.72
N PRO A 128 4.05 -0.46 14.74
CA PRO A 128 5.02 -0.58 15.82
C PRO A 128 4.89 -1.93 16.54
N VAL A 129 6.02 -2.56 16.89
CA VAL A 129 6.02 -3.81 17.67
C VAL A 129 5.38 -3.61 19.05
N ALA A 130 5.40 -2.38 19.59
CA ALA A 130 4.73 -2.02 20.84
C ALA A 130 3.20 -2.22 20.81
N ASP A 131 2.59 -2.21 19.62
CA ASP A 131 1.15 -2.44 19.45
C ASP A 131 0.80 -3.93 19.37
N TYR A 132 1.81 -4.80 19.25
CA TYR A 132 1.63 -6.24 19.17
C TYR A 132 1.43 -6.84 20.57
N LYS A 133 0.32 -7.56 20.72
CA LYS A 133 -0.10 -8.23 21.94
C LYS A 133 0.29 -9.71 21.87
N THR A 134 1.20 -10.09 22.75
CA THR A 134 1.63 -11.48 22.95
C THR A 134 1.81 -11.76 24.45
N GLN A 135 1.81 -13.04 24.83
CA GLN A 135 2.16 -13.47 26.19
C GLN A 135 3.66 -13.36 26.45
N GLU A 136 4.48 -13.41 25.38
CA GLU A 136 5.92 -13.23 25.45
C GLU A 136 6.28 -11.74 25.59
N SER A 137 7.48 -11.44 26.07
CA SER A 137 7.94 -10.05 26.09
C SER A 137 8.15 -9.55 24.66
N THR A 138 7.64 -8.37 24.34
CA THR A 138 7.87 -7.73 23.03
C THR A 138 9.36 -7.44 22.79
N LEU A 139 10.16 -7.31 23.86
CA LEU A 139 11.60 -7.09 23.79
C LEU A 139 12.39 -8.32 23.30
N THR A 140 11.81 -9.51 23.41
CA THR A 140 12.47 -10.76 22.99
C THR A 140 12.04 -11.22 21.60
N LEU A 141 11.09 -10.51 20.98
CA LEU A 141 10.61 -10.86 19.64
C LEU A 141 11.64 -10.47 18.57
N PRO A 142 11.82 -11.30 17.53
CA PRO A 142 12.68 -10.97 16.41
C PRO A 142 12.02 -9.90 15.53
N SER A 143 12.28 -8.62 15.82
CA SER A 143 11.85 -7.48 15.01
C SER A 143 12.82 -7.26 13.83
N PRO A 144 12.33 -6.94 12.61
CA PRO A 144 10.92 -6.91 12.18
C PRO A 144 10.38 -8.28 11.80
N PHE A 145 9.06 -8.48 11.93
CA PHE A 145 8.38 -9.73 11.53
C PHE A 145 7.02 -9.49 10.87
N LEU A 146 6.61 -10.43 10.00
CA LEU A 146 5.32 -10.38 9.30
C LEU A 146 4.24 -11.21 9.99
N LYS A 147 3.03 -10.66 10.04
CA LYS A 147 1.79 -11.38 10.31
C LYS A 147 0.80 -11.13 9.18
N ALA A 148 -0.06 -12.09 8.91
CA ALA A 148 -1.10 -11.98 7.90
C ALA A 148 -2.50 -11.97 8.49
N LEU A 149 -3.39 -11.17 7.94
CA LEU A 149 -4.84 -11.27 8.19
C LEU A 149 -5.53 -11.35 6.84
N LYS A 150 -6.57 -12.18 6.71
CA LYS A 150 -7.21 -12.41 5.41
C LYS A 150 -8.71 -12.49 5.51
N THR A 151 -9.39 -12.12 4.44
CA THR A 151 -10.85 -12.27 4.35
C THR A 151 -11.22 -13.73 4.18
N LYS A 152 -12.47 -14.07 4.49
CA LYS A 152 -13.01 -15.42 4.28
C LYS A 152 -12.84 -15.90 2.84
N GLU A 153 -12.94 -14.99 1.86
CA GLU A 153 -12.88 -15.29 0.44
C GLU A 153 -11.44 -15.53 -0.06
N PHE A 154 -10.42 -15.15 0.70
CA PHE A 154 -9.04 -15.42 0.34
C PHE A 154 -8.63 -16.86 0.70
N LYS A 155 -8.61 -17.74 -0.31
CA LYS A 155 -8.33 -19.18 -0.14
C LYS A 155 -6.86 -19.57 -0.25
N GLU A 156 -6.00 -18.67 -0.72
CA GLU A 156 -4.59 -18.98 -0.93
C GLU A 156 -3.81 -19.08 0.40
N GLN A 157 -2.67 -19.77 0.32
CA GLN A 157 -1.73 -19.88 1.42
C GLN A 157 -0.92 -18.59 1.54
N VAL A 158 -0.74 -18.13 2.77
CA VAL A 158 0.07 -16.96 3.11
C VAL A 158 1.50 -17.38 3.46
N CYS A 159 2.47 -16.50 3.23
CA CYS A 159 3.89 -16.80 3.46
C CYS A 159 4.36 -16.57 4.91
N CYS A 160 3.48 -16.15 5.81
CA CYS A 160 3.78 -15.87 7.21
C CYS A 160 2.62 -16.30 8.12
N PRO A 161 2.84 -16.43 9.44
CA PRO A 161 1.79 -16.78 10.38
C PRO A 161 0.62 -15.80 10.36
N LEU A 162 -0.59 -16.31 10.61
CA LEU A 162 -1.77 -15.46 10.77
C LEU A 162 -1.67 -14.63 12.06
N LEU A 163 -2.28 -13.45 12.03
CA LEU A 163 -2.41 -12.57 13.18
C LEU A 163 -3.40 -13.18 14.18
N GLU A 164 -2.90 -13.49 15.36
CA GLU A 164 -3.63 -14.13 16.44
C GLU A 164 -4.40 -13.11 17.30
N GLN A 165 -5.49 -13.56 17.92
CA GLN A 165 -6.18 -12.77 18.95
C GLN A 165 -5.25 -12.60 20.17
N PRO A 166 -5.27 -11.44 20.87
CA PRO A 166 -6.19 -10.32 20.76
C PRO A 166 -5.67 -9.14 19.92
N ASN A 167 -4.76 -9.40 18.97
CA ASN A 167 -4.23 -8.36 18.09
C ASN A 167 -5.32 -7.81 17.17
N ILE A 168 -5.26 -6.51 16.93
CA ILE A 168 -6.17 -5.82 16.02
C ILE A 168 -5.38 -4.97 15.03
N VAL A 169 -5.90 -4.89 13.82
CA VAL A 169 -5.41 -3.96 12.79
C VAL A 169 -6.26 -2.70 12.91
N ARG A 170 -5.64 -1.53 12.70
CA ARG A 170 -6.31 -0.22 12.76
C ARG A 170 -6.12 0.56 11.47
N ASP A 171 -6.74 1.74 11.41
CA ASP A 171 -6.60 2.71 10.33
C ASP A 171 -6.96 2.18 8.93
N LEU A 172 -6.42 2.83 7.90
CA LEU A 172 -6.66 2.49 6.50
C LEU A 172 -6.45 1.00 6.17
N PRO A 173 -5.40 0.30 6.65
CA PRO A 173 -5.27 -1.14 6.39
C PRO A 173 -6.47 -1.96 6.88
N ALA A 174 -6.98 -1.64 8.08
CA ALA A 174 -8.17 -2.29 8.62
C ALA A 174 -9.43 -1.90 7.84
N ALA A 175 -9.55 -0.64 7.45
CA ALA A 175 -10.68 -0.14 6.67
C ALA A 175 -10.77 -0.83 5.29
N VAL A 176 -9.64 -0.95 4.58
CA VAL A 176 -9.55 -1.66 3.30
C VAL A 176 -9.89 -3.14 3.46
N LEU A 177 -9.32 -3.82 4.47
CA LEU A 177 -9.61 -5.24 4.70
C LEU A 177 -11.07 -5.47 5.08
N SER A 178 -11.65 -4.59 5.91
CA SER A 178 -13.06 -4.64 6.32
C SER A 178 -14.00 -4.40 5.13
N TYR A 179 -13.68 -3.43 4.27
CA TYR A 179 -14.40 -3.23 3.02
C TYR A 179 -14.41 -4.50 2.19
N CYS A 180 -13.23 -5.11 1.99
CA CYS A 180 -13.14 -6.36 1.24
C CYS A 180 -13.95 -7.49 1.89
N GLN A 181 -13.95 -7.59 3.21
CA GLN A 181 -14.73 -8.59 3.94
C GLN A 181 -16.25 -8.42 3.76
N VAL A 182 -16.75 -7.18 3.81
CA VAL A 182 -18.17 -6.85 3.61
C VAL A 182 -18.62 -7.15 2.18
N TRP A 183 -17.80 -6.77 1.20
CA TRP A 183 -18.11 -6.93 -0.22
C TRP A 183 -17.68 -8.28 -0.80
N GLN A 184 -17.29 -9.25 0.05
CA GLN A 184 -16.87 -10.60 -0.34
C GLN A 184 -15.71 -10.61 -1.37
N ILE A 185 -14.81 -9.65 -1.25
CA ILE A 185 -13.61 -9.54 -2.08
C ILE A 185 -12.49 -10.37 -1.43
N PRO A 186 -11.86 -11.31 -2.15
CA PRO A 186 -10.67 -12.01 -1.67
C PRO A 186 -9.55 -11.01 -1.35
N ALA A 187 -9.17 -10.91 -0.08
CA ALA A 187 -8.12 -9.98 0.34
C ALA A 187 -7.23 -10.55 1.44
N VAL A 188 -5.96 -10.12 1.40
CA VAL A 188 -4.95 -10.42 2.42
C VAL A 188 -4.20 -9.15 2.79
N LEU A 189 -4.02 -8.94 4.08
CA LEU A 189 -3.17 -7.93 4.67
C LEU A 189 -1.91 -8.61 5.20
N TYR A 190 -0.75 -8.06 4.84
CA TYR A 190 0.54 -8.37 5.43
C TYR A 190 0.97 -7.18 6.29
N GLN A 191 0.95 -7.39 7.60
CA GLN A 191 1.34 -6.41 8.62
C GLN A 191 2.76 -6.74 9.11
N CYS A 192 3.70 -5.84 8.85
CA CYS A 192 5.04 -5.93 9.41
C CYS A 192 5.10 -5.19 10.73
N TYR A 193 5.46 -5.90 11.80
CA TYR A 193 5.75 -5.31 13.10
C TYR A 193 7.23 -4.94 13.15
N THR A 194 7.53 -3.70 13.52
CA THR A 194 8.90 -3.17 13.59
C THR A 194 9.08 -2.28 14.82
N ASP A 195 10.28 -2.26 15.38
CA ASP A 195 10.74 -1.36 16.45
C ASP A 195 11.31 -0.05 15.91
N VAL A 196 11.43 0.08 14.58
CA VAL A 196 11.98 1.27 13.91
C VAL A 196 10.84 2.14 13.38
N ILE A 197 10.83 3.41 13.80
CA ILE A 197 9.84 4.41 13.38
C ILE A 197 10.18 4.98 11.99
N LYS A 198 11.47 5.06 11.67
CA LYS A 198 11.96 5.62 10.42
C LYS A 198 11.93 4.57 9.29
N LEU A 199 12.04 5.06 8.07
CA LEU A 199 12.25 4.20 6.91
C LEU A 199 13.63 3.55 7.03
N ASP A 200 13.70 2.23 6.95
CA ASP A 200 14.96 1.49 7.06
C ASP A 200 14.99 0.27 6.12
N THR A 201 16.19 -0.24 5.81
CA THR A 201 16.33 -1.39 4.90
C THR A 201 15.73 -2.67 5.50
N VAL A 202 15.96 -2.93 6.79
CA VAL A 202 15.61 -4.20 7.45
C VAL A 202 14.09 -4.40 7.45
N THR A 203 13.32 -3.38 7.81
CA THR A 203 11.85 -3.38 7.79
C THR A 203 11.32 -3.53 6.36
N VAL A 204 11.91 -2.85 5.38
CA VAL A 204 11.52 -3.02 3.98
C VAL A 204 11.78 -4.44 3.49
N GLU A 205 12.92 -5.02 3.86
CA GLU A 205 13.30 -6.37 3.48
C GLU A 205 12.47 -7.46 4.17
N ALA A 206 11.82 -7.16 5.30
CA ALA A 206 10.88 -8.07 5.95
C ALA A 206 9.73 -8.51 5.02
N PHE A 207 9.39 -7.70 4.01
CA PHE A 207 8.40 -8.02 2.98
C PHE A 207 8.90 -8.95 1.86
N LYS A 208 10.21 -9.24 1.76
CA LYS A 208 10.81 -10.11 0.72
C LYS A 208 10.12 -11.47 0.54
N PRO A 209 9.61 -12.17 1.59
CA PRO A 209 8.88 -13.43 1.40
C PRO A 209 7.69 -13.30 0.43
N LEU A 210 7.09 -12.11 0.33
CA LEU A 210 5.98 -11.85 -0.59
C LEU A 210 6.38 -11.88 -2.05
N LEU A 211 7.65 -11.65 -2.39
CA LEU A 211 8.14 -11.72 -3.77
C LEU A 211 8.00 -13.14 -4.35
N SER A 212 7.92 -14.15 -3.49
CA SER A 212 7.66 -15.54 -3.90
C SER A 212 6.17 -15.91 -3.92
N SER A 213 5.28 -15.03 -3.44
CA SER A 213 3.84 -15.26 -3.43
C SER A 213 3.25 -15.25 -4.85
N LYS A 214 2.15 -15.98 -5.06
CA LYS A 214 1.45 -15.98 -6.37
C LYS A 214 1.06 -14.58 -6.82
N THR A 215 0.68 -13.71 -5.89
CA THR A 215 0.24 -12.35 -6.17
C THR A 215 1.35 -11.47 -6.75
N LEU A 216 2.56 -11.53 -6.17
CA LEU A 216 3.65 -10.61 -6.54
C LEU A 216 4.73 -11.24 -7.43
N LYS A 217 4.84 -12.56 -7.49
CA LYS A 217 5.91 -13.24 -8.25
C LYS A 217 5.96 -12.82 -9.72
N SER A 218 4.82 -12.55 -10.35
CA SER A 218 4.77 -12.11 -11.75
C SER A 218 5.19 -10.64 -11.95
N LEU A 219 5.37 -9.89 -10.87
CA LEU A 219 5.63 -8.44 -10.89
C LEU A 219 7.09 -8.11 -10.52
N VAL A 220 7.93 -9.12 -10.32
CA VAL A 220 9.32 -8.99 -9.87
C VAL A 220 10.24 -9.54 -10.96
N LYS A 221 11.32 -8.84 -11.27
CA LYS A 221 12.36 -9.34 -12.20
C LYS A 221 13.61 -9.81 -11.45
N ASP A 222 14.37 -8.88 -10.87
CA ASP A 222 15.67 -9.17 -10.23
C ASP A 222 15.76 -8.55 -8.83
N VAL A 223 15.85 -9.42 -7.81
CA VAL A 223 15.90 -9.02 -6.40
C VAL A 223 17.23 -8.33 -6.03
N SER A 224 18.32 -8.64 -6.73
CA SER A 224 19.67 -8.13 -6.44
C SER A 224 19.81 -6.66 -6.81
N GLU A 225 19.28 -6.26 -7.97
CA GLU A 225 19.22 -4.86 -8.41
C GLU A 225 18.25 -4.04 -7.53
N SER A 226 17.08 -4.60 -7.18
CA SER A 226 16.12 -3.93 -6.29
C SER A 226 16.72 -3.54 -4.94
N THR A 227 17.63 -4.35 -4.39
CA THR A 227 18.31 -4.05 -3.11
C THR A 227 19.24 -2.83 -3.25
N LYS A 228 19.90 -2.65 -4.41
CA LYS A 228 20.72 -1.45 -4.67
C LYS A 228 19.86 -0.19 -4.75
N ILE A 229 18.69 -0.30 -5.36
CA ILE A 229 17.74 0.80 -5.52
C ILE A 229 17.15 1.22 -4.19
N LEU A 230 16.80 0.25 -3.34
CA LEU A 230 16.37 0.52 -1.98
C LEU A 230 17.43 1.33 -1.20
N LYS A 231 18.69 0.93 -1.27
CA LYS A 231 19.79 1.68 -0.65
C LYS A 231 19.88 3.12 -1.17
N LYS A 232 19.74 3.33 -2.48
CA LYS A 232 19.71 4.67 -3.10
C LYS A 232 18.53 5.51 -2.61
N LEU A 233 17.33 4.93 -2.51
CA LEU A 233 16.14 5.61 -2.00
C LEU A 233 16.32 6.05 -0.53
N LEU A 234 16.93 5.19 0.29
CA LEU A 234 17.20 5.50 1.70
C LEU A 234 18.21 6.64 1.86
N THR A 235 19.33 6.62 1.11
CA THR A 235 20.34 7.69 1.16
C THR A 235 19.78 9.06 0.79
N THR A 236 18.77 9.12 -0.08
CA THR A 236 18.11 10.37 -0.49
C THR A 236 17.17 10.93 0.59
N ASN A 237 16.66 10.06 1.47
CA ASN A 237 15.80 10.46 2.58
C ASN A 237 16.61 10.91 3.81
N GLU A 238 17.81 10.36 4.02
CA GLU A 238 18.70 10.75 5.12
C GLU A 238 19.22 12.19 4.97
N THR A 239 19.45 12.67 3.74
CA THR A 239 19.91 14.06 3.47
C THR A 239 18.91 15.14 3.86
N HIS A 240 17.66 14.78 4.16
CA HIS A 240 16.62 15.71 4.62
C HIS A 240 16.42 15.71 6.15
N SER A 241 17.18 14.88 6.89
CA SER A 241 17.02 14.71 8.34
C SER A 241 18.03 15.55 9.13
N ASN A 242 17.84 16.87 9.20
CA ASN A 242 18.63 17.75 10.06
C ASN A 242 18.04 17.83 11.48
N ILE A 243 18.19 16.75 12.27
CA ILE A 243 17.88 16.80 13.71
C ILE A 243 19.06 16.23 14.50
N TYR A 244 19.60 17.03 15.41
CA TYR A 244 20.55 16.60 16.44
C TYR A 244 19.79 15.83 17.54
N ILE A 245 20.29 14.65 17.90
CA ILE A 245 19.90 13.90 19.11
C ILE A 245 20.93 14.21 20.19
#